data_AF-A0ABC9SCN0-F1
#
_entry.id   AF-A0ABC9SCN0-F1
#
_cell.length_a   1.000
_cell.length_b   1.000
_cell.length_c   1.000
_cell.angle_alpha   90.00
_cell.angle_beta   90.00
_cell.angle_gamma   90.00
#
_symmetry.space_group_name_H-M   'P 1'
#
loop_
_entity.id
_entity.type
_entity.pdbx_description
1 polymer ?
#
loop_
_entity_poly.entity_id
_entity_poly.type
_entity_poly.pdbx_seq_one_letter_code
_entity_poly.pdbx_strand_id
1 'polypeptide(L)'
;MVEVIENFTSFETEKIWKGEYSKKISRRNTNSRKEKLRTLNNTFSIEDLKSPPGNRLEMLKRNRKDQYNIRINDQWRFCFRWSGSNALNIEIVDYHGEVKIMKRLLNIHLGSVLEEELLIPLEISAYRLAKEIGIPHTRISQII
;
A
#
# COMPACT_ATOMS: atom_id res chain seq x y z
N MET A 1 -24.84 -4.31 -22.35
CA MET A 1 -24.00 -4.66 -21.19
C MET A 1 -24.11 -3.51 -20.21
N VAL A 2 -24.34 -3.79 -18.94
CA VAL A 2 -24.22 -2.78 -17.88
C VAL A 2 -22.73 -2.70 -17.53
N GLU A 3 -22.15 -1.52 -17.61
CA GLU A 3 -20.76 -1.31 -17.20
C GLU A 3 -20.69 -1.19 -15.68
N VAL A 4 -19.85 -2.00 -15.06
CA VAL A 4 -19.61 -1.99 -13.61
C VAL A 4 -18.58 -0.91 -13.28
N ILE A 5 -17.62 -0.68 -14.17
CA ILE A 5 -16.65 0.41 -14.02
C ILE A 5 -17.34 1.74 -14.36
N GLU A 6 -17.48 2.61 -13.37
CA GLU A 6 -18.16 3.89 -13.53
C GLU A 6 -17.19 5.03 -13.90
N ASN A 7 -16.03 5.10 -13.23
CA ASN A 7 -15.03 6.14 -13.49
C ASN A 7 -13.61 5.78 -13.01
N PHE A 8 -12.65 6.53 -13.51
CA PHE A 8 -11.23 6.43 -13.16
C PHE A 8 -10.74 7.72 -12.53
N THR A 9 -9.98 7.63 -11.44
CA THR A 9 -9.31 8.79 -10.84
C THR A 9 -7.98 9.11 -11.54
N SER A 10 -7.40 8.10 -12.19
CA SER A 10 -6.08 8.21 -12.83
C SER A 10 -6.20 8.09 -14.35
N PHE A 11 -5.76 9.13 -15.03
CA PHE A 11 -5.66 9.18 -16.50
C PHE A 11 -4.87 8.00 -17.08
N GLU A 12 -3.86 7.52 -16.37
CA GLU A 12 -3.07 6.36 -16.82
C GLU A 12 -3.87 5.06 -16.73
N THR A 13 -4.78 4.97 -15.76
CA THR A 13 -5.67 3.81 -15.58
C THR A 13 -6.72 3.77 -16.70
N GLU A 14 -7.29 4.93 -17.01
CA GLU A 14 -8.23 5.10 -18.12
C GLU A 14 -7.57 4.74 -19.47
N LYS A 15 -6.31 5.16 -19.69
CA LYS A 15 -5.55 4.75 -20.88
C LYS A 15 -5.39 3.25 -21.00
N ILE A 16 -5.09 2.56 -19.89
CA ILE A 16 -5.00 1.10 -19.89
C ILE A 16 -6.34 0.48 -20.28
N TRP A 17 -7.45 1.02 -19.76
CA TRP A 17 -8.80 0.57 -20.09
C TRP A 17 -9.12 0.72 -21.58
N LYS A 18 -8.88 1.92 -22.15
CA LYS A 18 -9.02 2.22 -23.58
C LYS A 18 -8.02 1.44 -24.46
N GLY A 19 -7.01 0.87 -23.83
CA GLY A 19 -5.95 0.10 -24.46
C GLY A 19 -4.86 0.91 -25.12
N GLU A 20 -4.78 2.18 -24.76
CA GLU A 20 -3.76 3.13 -25.16
C GLU A 20 -2.44 2.94 -24.40
N TYR A 21 -1.40 3.58 -24.91
CA TYR A 21 -0.09 3.57 -24.30
C TYR A 21 0.04 4.63 -23.18
N SER A 22 0.46 4.18 -22.00
CA SER A 22 0.89 5.04 -20.90
C SER A 22 2.41 5.25 -20.95
N LYS A 23 2.87 6.51 -20.88
CA LYS A 23 4.30 6.82 -20.75
C LYS A 23 4.82 6.58 -19.32
N LYS A 24 3.95 6.68 -18.32
CA LYS A 24 4.30 6.53 -16.89
C LYS A 24 4.36 5.06 -16.47
N ILE A 25 3.59 4.20 -17.13
CA ILE A 25 3.47 2.78 -16.78
C ILE A 25 4.13 1.96 -17.87
N SER A 26 5.10 1.13 -17.49
CA SER A 26 5.79 0.24 -18.42
C SER A 26 4.82 -0.62 -19.25
N ARG A 27 5.15 -0.83 -20.53
CA ARG A 27 4.42 -1.73 -21.44
C ARG A 27 4.42 -3.19 -20.97
N ARG A 28 5.34 -3.54 -20.07
CA ARG A 28 5.39 -4.89 -19.50
C ARG A 28 4.10 -5.13 -18.71
N ASN A 29 3.46 -6.27 -18.95
CA ASN A 29 2.22 -6.70 -18.30
C ASN A 29 0.96 -5.88 -18.64
N THR A 30 0.93 -5.12 -19.75
CA THR A 30 -0.28 -4.39 -20.17
C THR A 30 -1.50 -5.29 -20.33
N ASN A 31 -1.33 -6.50 -20.88
CA ASN A 31 -2.44 -7.45 -21.03
C ASN A 31 -2.98 -7.90 -19.68
N SER A 32 -2.11 -8.22 -18.71
CA SER A 32 -2.54 -8.59 -17.35
C SER A 32 -3.32 -7.48 -16.66
N ARG A 33 -2.95 -6.20 -16.89
CA ARG A 33 -3.71 -5.05 -16.38
C ARG A 33 -5.09 -4.95 -17.02
N LYS A 34 -5.16 -5.06 -18.35
CA LYS A 34 -6.42 -5.04 -19.10
C LYS A 34 -7.36 -6.15 -18.69
N GLU A 35 -6.86 -7.39 -18.63
CA GLU A 35 -7.64 -8.55 -18.21
C GLU A 35 -8.20 -8.35 -16.79
N LYS A 36 -7.40 -7.79 -15.88
CA LYS A 36 -7.89 -7.51 -14.53
C LYS A 36 -8.99 -6.45 -14.50
N LEU A 37 -8.90 -5.39 -15.31
CA LEU A 37 -9.99 -4.41 -15.45
C LEU A 37 -11.23 -5.03 -16.09
N ARG A 38 -11.07 -5.93 -17.06
CA ARG A 38 -12.20 -6.68 -17.64
C ARG A 38 -12.87 -7.58 -16.61
N THR A 39 -12.08 -8.29 -15.80
CA THR A 39 -12.62 -9.07 -14.66
C THR A 39 -13.43 -8.16 -13.75
N LEU A 40 -12.88 -7.01 -13.37
CA LEU A 40 -13.59 -6.02 -12.54
C LEU A 40 -14.89 -5.55 -13.20
N ASN A 41 -14.87 -5.26 -14.51
CA ASN A 41 -16.05 -4.79 -15.23
C ASN A 41 -17.13 -5.87 -15.43
N ASN A 42 -16.77 -7.15 -15.34
CA ASN A 42 -17.68 -8.29 -15.51
C ASN A 42 -18.17 -8.86 -14.18
N THR A 43 -17.99 -8.14 -13.09
CA THR A 43 -18.27 -8.60 -11.73
C THR A 43 -19.59 -8.02 -11.23
N PHE A 44 -20.49 -8.85 -10.69
CA PHE A 44 -21.79 -8.41 -10.18
C PHE A 44 -21.75 -8.04 -8.69
N SER A 45 -20.85 -8.67 -7.93
CA SER A 45 -20.65 -8.43 -6.50
C SER A 45 -19.17 -8.33 -6.16
N ILE A 46 -18.83 -7.54 -5.14
CA ILE A 46 -17.43 -7.42 -4.72
C ILE A 46 -16.84 -8.76 -4.26
N GLU A 47 -17.66 -9.67 -3.77
CA GLU A 47 -17.29 -11.02 -3.38
C GLU A 47 -16.74 -11.85 -4.55
N ASP A 48 -17.24 -11.63 -5.78
CA ASP A 48 -16.78 -12.38 -6.96
C ASP A 48 -15.30 -12.09 -7.25
N LEU A 49 -14.82 -10.90 -6.89
CA LEU A 49 -13.41 -10.52 -7.02
C LEU A 49 -12.48 -11.31 -6.09
N LYS A 50 -12.99 -12.11 -5.15
CA LYS A 50 -12.17 -13.06 -4.39
C LYS A 50 -11.69 -14.22 -5.27
N SER A 51 -12.37 -14.48 -6.38
CA SER A 51 -11.95 -15.44 -7.40
C SER A 51 -11.37 -14.71 -8.62
N PRO A 52 -10.21 -15.15 -9.17
CA PRO A 52 -9.33 -16.19 -8.65
C PRO A 52 -8.59 -15.75 -7.36
N PRO A 53 -8.08 -16.69 -6.54
CA PRO A 53 -7.37 -16.39 -5.28
C PRO A 53 -6.20 -15.41 -5.42
N GLY A 54 -5.61 -15.34 -6.62
CA GLY A 54 -4.54 -14.40 -6.96
C GLY A 54 -4.95 -12.93 -6.90
N ASN A 55 -6.26 -12.61 -6.92
CA ASN A 55 -6.77 -11.24 -6.78
C ASN A 55 -6.44 -10.64 -5.41
N ARG A 56 -6.40 -11.46 -4.36
CA ARG A 56 -6.12 -11.03 -2.98
C ARG A 56 -6.88 -9.74 -2.61
N LEU A 57 -8.18 -9.75 -2.89
CA LEU A 57 -9.06 -8.61 -2.60
C LEU A 57 -8.91 -8.21 -1.13
N GLU A 58 -8.60 -6.95 -0.89
CA GLU A 58 -8.40 -6.41 0.45
C GLU A 58 -9.06 -5.04 0.57
N MET A 59 -9.75 -4.79 1.70
CA MET A 59 -10.24 -3.48 2.07
C MET A 59 -9.12 -2.67 2.73
N LEU A 60 -8.83 -1.50 2.18
CA LEU A 60 -7.80 -0.59 2.66
C LEU A 60 -8.19 0.05 4.00
N LYS A 61 -7.18 0.41 4.78
CA LYS A 61 -7.31 0.96 6.14
C LYS A 61 -6.82 2.40 6.21
N ARG A 62 -7.14 3.09 7.32
CA ARG A 62 -6.67 4.45 7.65
C ARG A 62 -7.08 5.48 6.58
N ASN A 63 -6.12 6.18 5.97
CA ASN A 63 -6.36 7.28 5.03
C ASN A 63 -7.04 6.86 3.73
N ARG A 64 -7.13 5.55 3.46
CA ARG A 64 -7.85 4.98 2.30
C ARG A 64 -9.01 4.08 2.75
N LYS A 65 -9.63 4.38 3.89
CA LYS A 65 -10.83 3.68 4.35
C LYS A 65 -11.92 3.71 3.25
N ASP A 66 -12.67 2.62 3.14
CA ASP A 66 -13.75 2.41 2.16
C ASP A 66 -13.27 2.26 0.70
N GLN A 67 -11.96 2.07 0.50
CA GLN A 67 -11.41 1.59 -0.76
C GLN A 67 -11.04 0.11 -0.67
N TYR A 68 -11.11 -0.57 -1.79
CA TYR A 68 -10.62 -1.92 -2.00
C TYR A 68 -9.42 -1.91 -2.92
N ASN A 69 -8.57 -2.92 -2.79
CA ASN A 69 -7.52 -3.19 -3.76
C ASN A 69 -7.62 -4.61 -4.32
N ILE A 70 -7.23 -4.76 -5.59
CA ILE A 70 -7.00 -6.07 -6.23
C ILE A 70 -5.60 -6.13 -6.82
N ARG A 71 -4.98 -7.31 -6.73
CA ARG A 71 -3.64 -7.58 -7.22
C ARG A 71 -3.58 -7.80 -8.72
N ILE A 72 -2.66 -7.08 -9.37
CA ILE A 72 -2.30 -7.28 -10.78
C ILE A 72 -1.10 -8.22 -10.87
N ASN A 73 0.00 -7.88 -10.19
CA ASN A 73 1.24 -8.66 -10.10
C ASN A 73 1.96 -8.33 -8.78
N ASP A 74 3.26 -8.58 -8.64
CA ASP A 74 3.95 -8.27 -7.39
C ASP A 74 3.91 -6.77 -7.09
N GLN A 75 4.23 -5.94 -8.09
CA GLN A 75 4.40 -4.49 -7.95
C GLN A 75 3.09 -3.69 -7.93
N TRP A 76 2.13 -4.03 -8.79
CA TRP A 76 1.00 -3.16 -9.09
C TRP A 76 -0.32 -3.66 -8.47
N ARG A 77 -1.13 -2.71 -8.00
CA ARG A 77 -2.51 -2.94 -7.53
C ARG A 77 -3.47 -1.99 -8.26
N PHE A 78 -4.72 -2.39 -8.42
CA PHE A 78 -5.80 -1.44 -8.65
C PHE A 78 -6.46 -1.13 -7.31
N CYS A 79 -6.72 0.14 -7.04
CA CYS A 79 -7.52 0.60 -5.92
C CYS A 79 -8.81 1.23 -6.45
N PHE A 80 -9.92 1.01 -5.77
CA PHE A 80 -11.24 1.51 -6.17
C PHE A 80 -12.20 1.55 -4.99
N ARG A 81 -13.31 2.26 -5.11
CA ARG A 81 -14.46 2.15 -4.20
C ARG A 81 -15.51 1.25 -4.83
N TRP A 82 -16.26 0.54 -3.99
CA TRP A 82 -17.39 -0.25 -4.43
C TRP A 82 -18.67 0.34 -3.87
N SER A 83 -19.65 0.62 -4.72
CA SER A 83 -20.96 1.16 -4.34
C SER A 83 -22.07 0.47 -5.11
N GLY A 84 -22.97 -0.20 -4.40
CA GLY A 84 -24.00 -1.05 -5.02
C GLY A 84 -23.36 -2.16 -5.86
N SER A 85 -23.50 -2.05 -7.18
CA SER A 85 -22.92 -2.96 -8.18
C SER A 85 -21.78 -2.34 -8.98
N ASN A 86 -21.31 -1.15 -8.61
CA ASN A 86 -20.36 -0.37 -9.42
C ASN A 86 -19.01 -0.22 -8.72
N ALA A 87 -17.96 -0.23 -9.53
CA ALA A 87 -16.60 0.15 -9.16
C ALA A 87 -16.35 1.62 -9.55
N LEU A 88 -16.00 2.45 -8.57
CA LEU A 88 -15.75 3.88 -8.73
C LEU A 88 -14.30 4.22 -8.38
N ASN A 89 -13.82 5.35 -8.91
CA ASN A 89 -12.54 5.96 -8.57
C ASN A 89 -11.36 5.00 -8.75
N ILE A 90 -11.35 4.29 -9.88
CA ILE A 90 -10.36 3.24 -10.10
C ILE A 90 -9.01 3.89 -10.43
N GLU A 91 -7.97 3.46 -9.74
CA GLU A 91 -6.59 3.90 -9.92
C GLU A 91 -5.61 2.73 -9.88
N ILE A 92 -4.55 2.79 -10.69
CA ILE A 92 -3.41 1.89 -10.60
C ILE A 92 -2.31 2.48 -9.71
N VAL A 93 -1.82 1.70 -8.75
CA VAL A 93 -0.82 2.13 -7.77
C VAL A 93 0.37 1.19 -7.73
N ASP A 94 1.56 1.75 -7.50
CA ASP A 94 2.80 1.01 -7.27
C ASP A 94 2.96 0.70 -5.78
N TYR A 95 2.53 -0.50 -5.39
CA TYR A 95 2.61 -0.97 -4.01
C TYR A 95 4.05 -1.12 -3.54
N HIS A 96 5.00 -1.52 -4.40
CA HIS A 96 6.39 -1.66 -3.98
C HIS A 96 7.05 -0.30 -3.77
N GLY A 97 6.76 0.67 -4.63
CA GLY A 97 7.23 2.05 -4.48
C GLY A 97 6.75 2.65 -3.15
N GLU A 98 5.45 2.55 -2.87
CA GLU A 98 4.86 3.04 -1.62
C GLU A 98 5.48 2.34 -0.39
N VAL A 99 5.59 1.01 -0.38
CA VAL A 99 6.20 0.27 0.74
C VAL A 99 7.68 0.61 0.91
N LYS A 100 8.44 0.82 -0.18
CA LYS A 100 9.85 1.25 -0.09
C LYS A 100 9.97 2.64 0.49
N ILE A 101 9.12 3.58 0.07
CA ILE A 101 9.08 4.93 0.62
C ILE A 101 8.72 4.87 2.10
N MET A 102 7.68 4.12 2.47
CA MET A 102 7.29 3.94 3.87
C MET A 102 8.42 3.32 4.70
N LYS A 103 9.08 2.25 4.23
CA LYS A 103 10.23 1.67 4.93
C LYS A 103 11.36 2.69 5.11
N ARG A 104 11.62 3.51 4.09
CA ARG A 104 12.63 4.57 4.17
C ARG A 104 12.26 5.67 5.17
N LEU A 105 10.97 6.05 5.24
CA LEU A 105 10.45 7.04 6.19
C LEU A 105 10.36 6.50 7.61
N LEU A 106 10.07 5.19 7.77
CA LEU A 106 9.97 4.50 9.07
C LEU A 106 11.29 3.87 9.52
N ASN A 107 12.44 4.27 8.95
CA ASN A 107 13.75 3.96 9.52
C ASN A 107 13.95 4.76 10.83
N ILE A 108 13.08 4.47 11.79
CA ILE A 108 13.14 4.90 13.17
C ILE A 108 14.15 3.96 13.82
N HIS A 109 15.37 4.45 14.07
CA HIS A 109 16.36 3.68 14.80
C HIS A 109 15.90 3.56 16.25
N LEU A 110 15.98 2.37 16.84
CA LEU A 110 15.54 2.14 18.22
C LEU A 110 16.30 3.06 19.20
N GLY A 111 17.54 3.39 18.87
CA GLY A 111 18.35 4.42 19.51
C GLY A 111 17.73 5.82 19.50
N SER A 112 17.25 6.27 18.35
CA SER A 112 16.63 7.59 18.20
C SER A 112 15.34 7.71 19.01
N VAL A 113 14.53 6.64 19.07
CA VAL A 113 13.32 6.60 19.93
C VAL A 113 13.70 6.64 21.40
N LEU A 114 14.71 5.85 21.80
CA LEU A 114 15.21 5.83 23.16
C LEU A 114 15.72 7.22 23.58
N GLU A 115 16.43 7.92 22.69
CA GLU A 115 16.90 9.28 22.95
C GLU A 115 15.74 10.28 23.05
N GLU A 116 14.86 10.34 22.06
CA GLU A 116 13.80 11.35 21.95
C GLU A 116 12.65 11.16 22.95
N GLU A 117 12.23 9.93 23.21
CA GLU A 117 11.05 9.64 24.04
C GLU A 117 11.37 9.34 25.51
N LEU A 118 12.63 8.95 25.82
CA LEU A 118 13.01 8.55 27.17
C LEU A 118 14.17 9.37 27.72
N LEU A 119 15.34 9.37 27.08
CA LEU A 119 16.55 9.97 27.65
C LEU A 119 16.46 11.50 27.73
N ILE A 120 16.05 12.17 26.65
CA ILE A 120 15.92 13.62 26.59
C ILE A 120 14.82 14.12 27.56
N PRO A 121 13.59 13.59 27.55
CA PRO A 121 12.54 14.07 28.45
C PRO A 121 12.83 13.81 29.94
N LEU A 122 13.55 12.74 30.26
CA LEU A 122 13.92 12.40 31.64
C LEU A 122 15.25 13.05 32.07
N GLU A 123 15.93 13.79 31.18
CA GLU A 123 17.25 14.39 31.41
C GLU A 123 18.29 13.39 31.94
N ILE A 124 18.25 12.16 31.45
CA ILE A 124 19.18 11.09 31.83
C ILE A 124 20.00 10.63 30.64
N SER A 125 21.24 10.19 30.90
CA SER A 125 22.05 9.56 29.87
C SER A 125 21.71 8.08 29.70
N ALA A 126 21.99 7.53 28.51
CA ALA A 126 21.95 6.10 28.24
C ALA A 126 22.73 5.28 29.28
N TYR A 127 23.85 5.83 29.75
CA TYR A 127 24.66 5.24 30.81
C TYR A 127 23.92 5.16 32.15
N ARG A 128 23.25 6.25 32.55
CA ARG A 128 22.46 6.28 33.78
C ARG A 128 21.30 5.29 33.71
N LEU A 129 20.62 5.23 32.57
CA LEU A 129 19.56 4.24 32.32
C LEU A 129 20.09 2.81 32.45
N ALA A 130 21.21 2.46 31.81
CA ALA A 130 21.83 1.13 31.88
C ALA A 130 22.11 0.69 33.32
N LYS A 131 22.63 1.63 34.12
CA LYS A 131 22.99 1.41 35.52
C LYS A 131 21.76 1.16 36.40
N GLU A 132 20.67 1.91 36.20
CA GLU A 132 19.46 1.77 37.00
C GLU A 132 18.66 0.49 36.68
N ILE A 133 18.64 0.06 35.42
CA ILE A 133 17.96 -1.19 35.02
C ILE A 133 18.85 -2.44 35.14
N GLY A 134 20.12 -2.27 35.57
CA GLY A 134 21.04 -3.38 35.83
C GLY A 134 21.52 -4.13 34.58
N ILE A 135 21.57 -3.47 33.41
CA ILE A 135 22.08 -4.08 32.18
C ILE A 135 23.47 -3.55 31.80
N PRO A 136 24.32 -4.38 31.14
CA PRO A 136 25.60 -3.92 30.63
C PRO A 136 25.43 -2.73 29.68
N HIS A 137 26.21 -1.68 29.88
CA HIS A 137 26.20 -0.46 29.06
C HIS A 137 26.34 -0.75 27.56
N THR A 138 27.14 -1.77 27.21
CA THR A 138 27.36 -2.23 25.84
C THR A 138 26.07 -2.68 25.13
N ARG A 139 25.04 -3.11 25.85
CA ARG A 139 23.73 -3.43 25.25
C ARG A 139 22.93 -2.19 24.86
N ILE A 140 23.06 -1.09 25.61
CA ILE A 140 22.38 0.16 25.25
C ILE A 140 23.12 0.85 24.10
N SER A 141 24.46 0.85 24.10
CA SER A 141 25.25 1.38 22.99
C SER A 141 25.17 0.56 21.70
N GLN A 142 24.56 -0.63 21.72
CA GLN A 142 24.25 -1.42 20.51
C GLN A 142 22.87 -1.07 19.94
N ILE A 143 22.03 -0.38 20.72
CA ILE A 143 20.68 0.06 20.35
C ILE A 143 20.72 1.49 19.81
N ILE A 144 21.59 2.34 20.39
CA ILE A 144 21.89 3.72 19.96
C ILE A 144 22.90 3.68 18.83
#